data_AF-A0A957RK90-F1
#
_entry.id   AF-A0A957RK90-F1
#
_cell.length_a   1.000
_cell.length_b   1.000
_cell.length_c   1.000
_cell.angle_alpha   90.00
_cell.angle_beta   90.00
_cell.angle_gamma   90.00
#
_symmetry.space_group_name_H-M   'P 1'
#
loop_
_entity.id
_entity.type
_entity.pdbx_description
1 polymer ?
#
loop_
_entity_poly.entity_id
_entity_poly.type
_entity_poly.pdbx_seq_one_letter_code
_entity_poly.pdbx_strand_id
1 'polypeptide(L)'
;MNRSTRFVVLSLLVLLALVVSACAPAAIPAAQPAATESAAAEAPAEAAAPAEAAAGDVVEIEYWQYNFGARVDAMNQLIAQFEAENPGIKVIHNSDIPYDDFRNKIAASVPAGVGPDVATL
;
A
#
# COMPACT_ATOMS: atom_id res chain seq x y z
N MET A 1 -49.76 -41.13 -11.01
CA MET A 1 -48.66 -40.35 -10.39
C MET A 1 -49.28 -39.23 -9.56
N ASN A 2 -49.17 -39.33 -8.24
CA ASN A 2 -49.94 -38.51 -7.31
C ASN A 2 -49.31 -37.12 -7.18
N ARG A 3 -50.12 -36.10 -6.86
CA ARG A 3 -49.66 -34.70 -6.80
C ARG A 3 -48.47 -34.53 -5.85
N SER A 4 -48.42 -35.27 -4.75
CA SER A 4 -47.27 -35.27 -3.83
C SER A 4 -46.02 -35.93 -4.41
N THR A 5 -46.14 -37.00 -5.17
CA THR A 5 -45.01 -37.68 -5.84
C THR A 5 -44.36 -36.75 -6.89
N ARG A 6 -45.16 -35.90 -7.55
CA ARG A 6 -44.64 -34.89 -8.47
C ARG A 6 -43.88 -33.77 -7.75
N PHE A 7 -44.36 -33.31 -6.59
CA PHE A 7 -43.66 -32.30 -5.79
C PHE A 7 -42.34 -32.82 -5.19
N VAL A 8 -42.33 -34.06 -4.68
CA VAL A 8 -41.11 -34.67 -4.12
C VAL A 8 -40.04 -34.86 -5.20
N VAL A 9 -40.41 -35.32 -6.40
CA VAL A 9 -39.48 -35.46 -7.53
C VAL A 9 -38.98 -34.09 -8.01
N LEU A 10 -39.84 -33.07 -8.05
CA LEU A 10 -39.43 -31.71 -8.43
C LEU A 10 -38.47 -31.09 -7.40
N SER A 11 -38.72 -31.26 -6.10
CA SER A 11 -37.84 -30.79 -5.02
C SER A 11 -36.49 -31.51 -5.01
N LEU A 12 -36.48 -32.82 -5.30
CA LEU A 12 -35.25 -33.61 -5.39
C LEU A 12 -34.39 -33.20 -6.60
N LEU A 13 -35.02 -32.85 -7.73
CA LEU A 13 -34.34 -32.34 -8.93
C LEU A 13 -33.72 -30.95 -8.71
N VAL A 14 -34.39 -30.05 -7.98
CA VAL A 14 -33.86 -28.71 -7.66
C VAL A 14 -32.69 -28.79 -6.68
N LEU A 15 -32.74 -29.68 -5.68
CA LEU A 15 -31.64 -29.91 -4.75
C LEU A 15 -30.41 -30.53 -5.44
N LEU A 16 -30.61 -31.45 -6.39
CA LEU A 16 -29.52 -32.04 -7.16
C LEU A 16 -28.81 -31.01 -8.07
N ALA A 17 -29.54 -30.02 -8.60
CA ALA A 17 -28.98 -28.97 -9.43
C ALA A 17 -28.05 -28.00 -8.66
N LEU A 18 -28.30 -27.77 -7.37
CA LEU A 18 -27.45 -26.90 -6.54
C LEU A 18 -26.08 -27.51 -6.20
N VAL A 19 -25.95 -28.84 -6.22
CA VAL A 19 -24.70 -29.54 -5.86
C VAL A 19 -23.68 -29.56 -7.01
N VAL A 20 -24.11 -29.37 -8.26
CA VAL A 20 -23.25 -29.45 -9.46
C VAL A 20 -22.50 -28.14 -9.77
N SER A 21 -22.90 -27.00 -9.18
CA SER A 21 -22.27 -25.69 -9.44
C SER A 21 -21.01 -25.39 -8.62
N ALA A 22 -20.56 -26.30 -7.75
CA ALA A 22 -19.40 -26.09 -6.87
C ALA A 22 -18.06 -26.61 -7.43
N CYS A 23 -18.05 -27.18 -8.64
CA CYS A 23 -16.82 -27.54 -9.36
C CYS A 23 -16.55 -26.57 -10.51
N ALA A 24 -16.34 -25.30 -10.17
CA ALA A 24 -15.54 -24.42 -11.00
C ALA A 24 -14.07 -24.63 -10.60
N PRO A 25 -13.14 -24.90 -11.54
CA PRO A 25 -11.73 -24.96 -11.21
C PRO A 25 -11.28 -23.57 -10.76
N ALA A 26 -10.73 -23.50 -9.56
CA ALA A 26 -9.97 -22.34 -9.12
C ALA A 26 -8.89 -22.05 -10.16
N ALA A 27 -8.89 -20.84 -10.72
CA ALA A 27 -7.82 -20.37 -11.56
C ALA A 27 -6.52 -20.54 -10.79
N ILE A 28 -5.65 -21.40 -11.31
CA ILE A 28 -4.28 -21.58 -10.85
C ILE A 28 -3.62 -20.19 -10.98
N PRO A 29 -3.13 -19.57 -9.89
CA PRO A 29 -2.28 -18.41 -10.02
C PRO A 29 -1.08 -18.84 -10.83
N ALA A 30 -0.84 -18.14 -11.94
CA ALA A 30 0.35 -18.31 -12.76
C ALA A 30 1.57 -18.35 -11.82
N ALA A 31 2.34 -19.43 -11.91
CA ALA A 31 3.62 -19.54 -11.26
C ALA A 31 4.47 -18.35 -11.71
N GLN A 32 4.66 -17.40 -10.80
CA GLN A 32 5.68 -16.37 -10.91
C GLN A 32 7.01 -17.10 -11.11
N PRO A 33 7.77 -16.83 -12.20
CA PRO A 33 9.11 -17.36 -12.32
C PRO A 33 9.90 -16.92 -11.09
N ALA A 34 10.44 -17.89 -10.35
CA ALA A 34 11.44 -17.63 -9.34
C ALA A 34 12.56 -16.82 -10.00
N ALA A 35 12.64 -15.54 -9.63
CA ALA A 35 13.75 -14.70 -9.98
C ALA A 35 15.01 -15.40 -9.46
N THR A 36 15.84 -15.84 -10.40
CA THR A 36 17.20 -16.28 -10.13
C THR A 36 17.89 -15.09 -9.48
N GLU A 37 18.24 -15.25 -8.20
CA GLU A 37 19.09 -14.34 -7.45
C GLU A 37 20.45 -14.30 -8.14
N SER A 38 20.56 -13.42 -9.14
CA SER A 38 21.82 -13.01 -9.72
C SER A 38 22.48 -12.14 -8.67
N ALA A 39 23.45 -12.73 -7.96
CA ALA A 39 24.42 -12.00 -7.16
C ALA A 39 25.04 -10.89 -8.03
N ALA A 40 24.55 -9.67 -7.85
CA ALA A 40 25.15 -8.48 -8.41
C ALA A 40 26.32 -8.11 -7.52
N ALA A 41 27.51 -8.19 -8.10
CA ALA A 41 28.74 -7.71 -7.52
C ALA A 41 28.59 -6.25 -7.06
N GLU A 42 29.07 -5.97 -5.84
CA GLU A 42 29.29 -4.60 -5.36
C GLU A 42 30.21 -3.87 -6.33
N ALA A 43 29.63 -2.99 -7.15
CA ALA A 43 30.36 -1.90 -7.78
C ALA A 43 30.54 -0.80 -6.72
N PRO A 44 31.74 -0.19 -6.59
CA PRO A 44 31.98 0.86 -5.61
C PRO A 44 30.96 2.00 -5.78
N ALA A 45 30.37 2.42 -4.66
CA ALA A 45 29.54 3.60 -4.58
C ALA A 45 30.35 4.82 -5.05
N GLU A 46 30.09 5.24 -6.28
CA GLU A 46 30.50 6.53 -6.80
C GLU A 46 29.75 7.58 -5.98
N ALA A 47 30.50 8.36 -5.20
CA ALA A 47 29.97 9.47 -4.43
C ALA A 47 29.26 10.43 -5.40
N ALA A 48 27.92 10.45 -5.34
CA ALA A 48 27.12 11.42 -6.06
C ALA A 48 27.55 12.81 -5.61
N ALA A 49 28.10 13.59 -6.54
CA ALA A 49 28.39 15.00 -6.32
C ALA A 49 27.10 15.72 -5.91
N PRO A 50 27.16 16.75 -5.04
CA PRO A 50 25.99 17.51 -4.64
C PRO A 50 25.28 18.04 -5.89
N ALA A 51 24.00 17.68 -6.05
CA ALA A 51 23.16 18.30 -7.06
C ALA A 51 23.03 19.78 -6.68
N GLU A 52 23.64 20.64 -7.48
CA GLU A 52 23.50 22.08 -7.36
C GLU A 52 22.01 22.41 -7.62
N ALA A 53 21.28 22.75 -6.55
CA ALA A 53 19.88 23.06 -6.63
C ALA A 53 19.69 24.25 -7.58
N ALA A 54 19.12 23.98 -8.75
CA ALA A 54 18.61 25.04 -9.61
C ALA A 54 17.69 25.91 -8.75
N ALA A 55 17.81 27.24 -8.87
CA ALA A 55 16.97 28.22 -8.19
C ALA A 55 15.51 28.18 -8.72
N GLY A 56 14.86 27.03 -8.58
CA GLY A 56 13.45 26.77 -8.80
C GLY A 56 12.70 26.75 -7.46
N ASP A 57 11.38 26.80 -7.56
CA ASP A 57 10.47 26.83 -6.41
C ASP A 57 10.78 25.71 -5.41
N VAL A 58 10.67 26.02 -4.11
CA VAL A 58 10.84 25.03 -3.04
C VAL A 58 9.84 23.89 -3.26
N VAL A 59 10.34 22.66 -3.32
CA VAL A 59 9.52 21.47 -3.42
C VAL A 59 9.08 21.07 -2.03
N GLU A 60 7.77 21.09 -1.77
CA GLU A 60 7.19 20.62 -0.52
C GLU A 60 6.81 19.13 -0.63
N ILE A 61 7.14 18.34 0.40
CA ILE A 61 6.79 16.92 0.53
C ILE A 61 6.00 16.73 1.83
N GLU A 62 4.75 16.33 1.73
CA GLU A 62 3.89 15.99 2.86
C GLU A 62 4.15 14.54 3.31
N TYR A 63 4.72 14.37 4.50
CA TYR A 63 5.02 13.08 5.10
C TYR A 63 4.12 12.78 6.30
N TRP A 64 3.38 11.67 6.23
CA TRP A 64 2.46 11.24 7.28
C TRP A 64 2.98 10.02 8.05
N GLN A 65 2.85 10.10 9.37
CA GLN A 65 2.94 8.95 10.27
C GLN A 65 1.95 9.09 11.41
N TYR A 66 1.64 7.98 12.08
CA TYR A 66 0.88 8.06 13.32
C TYR A 66 1.75 8.58 14.47
N ASN A 67 1.10 9.15 15.49
CA ASN A 67 1.77 9.69 16.65
C ASN A 67 2.42 8.57 17.47
N PHE A 68 3.75 8.57 17.49
CA PHE A 68 4.56 7.74 18.36
C PHE A 68 5.85 8.47 18.69
N GLY A 69 5.91 9.09 19.88
CA GLY A 69 6.92 10.09 20.24
C GLY A 69 8.36 9.74 19.86
N ALA A 70 8.83 8.54 20.21
CA ALA A 70 10.20 8.11 19.88
C ALA A 70 10.49 8.12 18.36
N ARG A 71 9.49 7.78 17.53
CA ARG A 71 9.61 7.84 16.07
C ARG A 71 9.47 9.28 15.56
N VAL A 72 8.61 10.10 16.16
CA VAL A 72 8.49 11.53 15.81
C VAL A 72 9.84 12.22 15.97
N ASP A 73 10.51 12.01 17.11
CA ASP A 73 11.82 12.58 17.40
C ASP A 73 12.88 12.11 16.40
N ALA A 74 12.93 10.80 16.12
CA ALA A 74 13.85 10.24 15.13
C ALA A 74 13.59 10.77 13.71
N MET A 75 12.33 10.91 13.31
CA MET A 75 11.96 11.43 11.99
C MET A 75 12.28 12.91 11.85
N ASN A 76 12.08 13.71 12.88
CA ASN A 76 12.48 15.13 12.84
C ASN A 76 14.00 15.28 12.62
N GLN A 77 14.81 14.42 13.26
CA GLN A 77 16.26 14.42 13.05
C GLN A 77 16.64 14.01 11.63
N LEU A 78 16.01 12.97 11.09
CA LEU A 78 16.27 12.50 9.72
C LEU A 78 15.78 13.48 8.66
N ILE A 79 14.63 14.13 8.88
CA ILE A 79 14.13 15.21 8.01
C ILE A 79 15.11 16.37 7.97
N ALA A 80 15.65 16.78 9.12
CA ALA A 80 16.64 17.86 9.16
C ALA A 80 17.92 17.51 8.37
N GLN A 81 18.39 16.26 8.45
CA GLN A 81 19.54 15.79 7.65
C GLN A 81 19.19 15.77 6.16
N PHE A 82 18.01 15.25 5.80
CA PHE A 82 17.55 15.19 4.43
C PHE A 82 17.41 16.58 3.80
N GLU A 83 16.80 17.55 4.48
CA GLU A 83 16.69 18.93 3.98
C GLU A 83 18.06 19.61 3.85
N ALA A 84 19.02 19.30 4.72
CA ALA A 84 20.38 19.84 4.63
C ALA A 84 21.14 19.28 3.42
N GLU A 85 20.93 18.00 3.09
CA GLU A 85 21.54 17.32 1.93
C GLU A 85 20.82 17.63 0.61
N ASN A 86 19.57 18.11 0.67
CA ASN A 86 18.74 18.39 -0.49
C ASN A 86 18.22 19.85 -0.45
N PRO A 87 19.08 20.84 -0.77
CA PRO A 87 18.65 22.22 -0.84
C PRO A 87 17.49 22.40 -1.82
N GLY A 88 16.48 23.16 -1.42
CA GLY A 88 15.27 23.38 -2.22
C GLY A 88 14.13 22.39 -1.95
N ILE A 89 14.31 21.43 -1.05
CA ILE A 89 13.23 20.56 -0.57
C ILE A 89 12.83 20.94 0.85
N LYS A 90 11.52 20.96 1.11
CA LYS A 90 10.92 21.12 2.43
C LYS A 90 10.03 19.93 2.74
N VAL A 91 10.20 19.30 3.89
CA VAL A 91 9.33 18.21 4.36
C VAL A 91 8.35 18.74 5.40
N ILE A 92 7.07 18.54 5.14
CA ILE A 92 5.98 18.83 6.07
C ILE A 92 5.65 17.53 6.81
N HIS A 93 6.01 17.47 8.08
CA HIS A 93 5.87 16.26 8.89
C HIS A 93 4.56 16.26 9.69
N ASN A 94 3.58 15.51 9.22
CA ASN A 94 2.29 15.34 9.90
C ASN A 94 2.32 14.08 10.77
N SER A 95 2.44 14.27 12.08
CA SER A 95 2.58 13.19 13.05
C SER A 95 1.63 13.26 14.24
N ASP A 96 0.62 14.12 14.16
CA ASP A 96 -0.38 14.30 15.22
C ASP A 96 -1.58 13.35 15.09
N ILE A 97 -1.58 12.47 14.09
CA ILE A 97 -2.68 11.55 13.82
C ILE A 97 -2.60 10.37 14.80
N PRO A 98 -3.64 10.08 15.61
CA PRO A 98 -3.67 8.91 16.47
C PRO A 98 -3.54 7.60 15.68
N TYR A 99 -2.92 6.58 16.28
CA TYR A 99 -2.74 5.28 15.63
C TYR A 99 -4.06 4.66 15.13
N ASP A 100 -5.09 4.69 15.97
CA ASP A 100 -6.39 4.09 15.67
C ASP A 100 -7.10 4.78 14.48
N ASP A 101 -6.81 6.06 14.25
CA ASP A 101 -7.41 6.87 13.19
C ASP A 101 -6.59 6.91 11.90
N PHE A 102 -5.31 6.52 11.96
CA PHE A 102 -4.34 6.79 10.89
C PHE A 102 -4.75 6.18 9.55
N ARG A 103 -5.12 4.89 9.53
CA ARG A 103 -5.52 4.20 8.30
C ARG A 103 -6.84 4.73 7.75
N ASN A 104 -7.78 5.06 8.63
CA ASN A 104 -9.06 5.66 8.23
C ASN A 104 -8.85 7.02 7.58
N LYS A 105 -7.93 7.83 8.13
CA LYS A 105 -7.60 9.14 7.58
C LYS A 105 -6.94 9.04 6.21
N ILE A 106 -5.96 8.15 6.02
CA ILE A 106 -5.36 7.90 4.70
C ILE A 106 -6.42 7.46 3.69
N ALA A 107 -7.25 6.48 4.06
CA ALA A 107 -8.30 5.95 3.18
C ALA A 107 -9.30 7.04 2.74
N ALA A 108 -9.61 8.00 3.62
CA ALA A 108 -10.47 9.13 3.30
C ALA A 108 -9.77 10.21 2.44
N SER A 109 -8.47 10.44 2.63
CA SER A 109 -7.73 11.52 1.98
C SER A 109 -7.29 11.23 0.55
N VAL A 110 -6.90 9.99 0.24
CA VAL A 110 -6.45 9.58 -1.10
C VAL A 110 -7.49 9.87 -2.21
N PRO A 111 -8.76 9.43 -2.11
CA PRO A 111 -9.75 9.73 -3.15
C PRO A 111 -10.13 11.21 -3.24
N ALA A 112 -9.89 11.97 -2.17
CA ALA A 112 -10.12 13.41 -2.14
C ALA A 112 -8.95 14.23 -2.71
N GLY A 113 -7.82 13.59 -3.05
CA GLY A 113 -6.64 14.26 -3.59
C GLY A 113 -5.92 15.17 -2.59
N VAL A 114 -6.12 14.94 -1.29
CA VAL A 114 -5.57 15.76 -0.18
C VAL A 114 -4.80 14.91 0.83
N GLY A 115 -4.20 13.82 0.36
CA GLY A 115 -3.40 12.89 1.16
C GLY A 115 -1.90 13.25 1.16
N PRO A 116 -1.10 12.48 1.91
CA PRO A 116 0.34 12.64 1.91
C PRO A 116 0.96 12.27 0.58
N ASP A 117 2.15 12.79 0.32
CA ASP A 117 3.05 12.26 -0.71
C ASP A 117 3.66 10.92 -0.25
N VAL A 118 3.97 10.82 1.05
CA VAL A 118 4.58 9.63 1.66
C VAL A 118 3.89 9.31 2.98
N ALA A 119 3.52 8.04 3.19
CA ALA A 119 2.94 7.58 4.45
C ALA A 119 3.62 6.32 4.97
N THR A 120 3.83 6.25 6.30
CA THR A 120 4.31 5.05 7.00
C THR A 120 3.14 4.29 7.62
N LEU A 121 2.76 3.15 7.02
CA LEU A 121 1.57 2.34 7.36
C LEU A 121 1.74 1.34 8.51
#